data_AF-A0A427UIG4-F1
#
_entry.id   AF-A0A427UIG4-F1
#
_cell.length_a   1.000
_cell.length_b   1.000
_cell.length_c   1.000
_cell.angle_alpha   90.00
_cell.angle_beta   90.00
_cell.angle_gamma   90.00
#
_symmetry.space_group_name_H-M   'P 1'
#
loop_
_entity.id
_entity.type
_entity.pdbx_description
1 polymer ?
#
loop_
_entity_poly.entity_id
_entity_poly.type
_entity_poly.pdbx_seq_one_letter_code
_entity_poly.pdbx_strand_id
1 'polypeptide(L)'
;MNANIIRDKLLVLGGSQKKEGSVGGFGKAKEILFFAWSLWSIKSSQDGTTLYEINNEMIGKEPIRCIETECKTGTEISINLYEEGSIYDAGFWKYKVEHFLSFLSTEATICLDGEEVKCEKVKGTLKSSELADFIVDKNFESSKMVVRLRGIPMFWRMMPNLESTVYVELKGESVNFLAANRDNLVYPFRSKLDEKINEMIVDPRSATEKKPQMVIDTFAGLNVMDKLNEFHHPEVTDHKKDFIEAITAQNTTSGITNYKAVEEQVSDTFPELGQLVSDMLEGSKHEIGPMGYEFMVERREDTKNYPMKIDSKKLQTILHYWTNIILKIEEEFNQNVEIGVGFTFDKECNAKVFRKDSKRVFLINPNAVESTKGKIATGIEIFMLAAHEYTHCWYSEHNELFASREGLVLRLMGRQWNDWNNLFIRSKNEVLEAFNNR
;
A
#
# COMPACT_ATOMS: atom_id res chain seq x y z
N MET A 1 29.12 4.89 -33.23
CA MET A 1 28.57 6.26 -33.36
C MET A 1 29.26 6.96 -34.51
N ASN A 2 28.55 7.75 -35.31
CA ASN A 2 29.18 8.57 -36.35
C ASN A 2 29.59 9.96 -35.81
N ALA A 3 30.32 10.74 -36.62
CA ALA A 3 30.77 12.08 -36.26
C ALA A 3 29.63 13.01 -35.79
N ASN A 4 28.47 12.97 -36.46
CA ASN A 4 27.32 13.79 -36.08
C ASN A 4 26.77 13.40 -34.70
N ILE A 5 26.65 12.10 -34.38
CA ILE A 5 26.21 11.66 -33.04
C ILE A 5 27.21 12.10 -31.97
N ILE A 6 28.51 11.98 -32.24
CA ILE A 6 29.55 12.41 -31.30
C ILE A 6 29.43 13.92 -31.04
N ARG A 7 29.41 14.73 -32.10
CA ARG A 7 29.32 16.18 -32.00
C ARG A 7 28.01 16.64 -31.38
N ASP A 8 26.87 16.23 -31.96
CA ASP A 8 25.58 16.84 -31.70
C ASP A 8 24.85 16.22 -30.50
N LYS A 9 25.21 14.98 -30.11
CA LYS A 9 24.57 14.28 -28.99
C LYS A 9 25.52 13.96 -27.85
N LEU A 10 26.71 13.44 -28.12
CA LEU A 10 27.63 13.03 -27.06
C LEU A 10 28.35 14.22 -26.44
N LEU A 11 28.81 15.21 -27.21
CA LEU A 11 29.59 16.33 -26.67
C LEU A 11 28.76 17.58 -26.34
N VAL A 12 27.45 17.60 -26.63
CA VAL A 12 26.55 18.74 -26.33
C VAL A 12 25.81 18.55 -25.01
N LEU A 13 25.99 19.43 -24.02
CA LEU A 13 25.26 19.36 -22.74
C LEU A 13 23.75 19.20 -22.93
N GLY A 14 23.14 18.20 -22.28
CA GLY A 14 21.71 17.87 -22.44
C GLY A 14 21.31 17.21 -23.77
N GLY A 15 22.21 17.08 -24.75
CA GLY A 15 21.91 16.54 -26.08
C GLY A 15 21.61 15.03 -26.17
N SER A 16 21.60 14.32 -25.04
CA SER A 16 21.35 12.87 -25.02
C SER A 16 19.87 12.59 -24.81
N GLN A 17 19.12 12.45 -25.90
CA GLN A 17 17.76 11.90 -25.87
C GLN A 17 17.84 10.41 -26.20
N LYS A 18 17.51 9.56 -25.24
CA LYS A 18 17.40 8.11 -25.47
C LYS A 18 15.96 7.76 -25.83
N LYS A 19 15.80 6.66 -26.57
CA LYS A 19 14.47 6.11 -26.88
C LYS A 19 13.79 5.64 -25.60
N GLU A 20 12.46 5.61 -25.65
CA GLU A 20 11.63 4.93 -24.66
C GLU A 20 12.18 3.51 -24.44
N GLY A 21 12.19 3.04 -23.19
CA GLY A 21 12.76 1.72 -22.91
C GLY A 21 14.28 1.72 -22.64
N SER A 22 14.95 2.86 -22.69
CA SER A 22 16.39 2.98 -22.37
C SER A 22 16.65 3.48 -20.96
N VAL A 23 17.80 3.14 -20.37
CA VAL A 23 18.28 3.74 -19.10
C VAL A 23 19.11 4.99 -19.39
N GLY A 24 18.73 6.13 -18.83
CA GLY A 24 19.38 7.44 -18.99
C GLY A 24 18.51 8.48 -19.70
N GLY A 25 19.14 9.48 -20.33
CA GLY A 25 18.41 10.52 -21.10
C GLY A 25 18.56 11.97 -20.59
N PHE A 26 19.24 12.19 -19.47
CA PHE A 26 19.48 13.56 -18.98
C PHE A 26 20.65 14.28 -19.67
N GLY A 27 21.52 13.54 -20.38
CA GLY A 27 22.74 14.11 -20.97
C GLY A 27 23.74 14.70 -19.97
N LYS A 28 23.60 14.42 -18.67
CA LYS A 28 24.45 14.96 -17.61
C LYS A 28 25.70 14.12 -17.29
N ALA A 29 25.62 12.80 -17.37
CA ALA A 29 26.72 11.89 -16.96
C ALA A 29 28.05 12.17 -17.70
N LYS A 30 27.97 12.65 -18.94
CA LYS A 30 29.14 13.03 -19.74
C LYS A 30 29.92 14.24 -19.21
N GLU A 31 29.29 15.10 -18.41
CA GLU A 31 30.00 16.18 -17.70
C GLU A 31 31.06 15.58 -16.78
N ILE A 32 30.69 14.50 -16.08
CA ILE A 32 31.58 13.78 -15.18
C ILE A 32 32.55 12.88 -15.95
N LEU A 33 32.13 12.29 -17.09
CA LEU A 33 32.99 11.35 -17.83
C LEU A 33 34.04 12.02 -18.72
N PHE A 34 33.74 13.17 -19.32
CA PHE A 34 34.67 13.83 -20.26
C PHE A 34 35.10 15.21 -19.78
N PHE A 35 34.22 15.97 -19.13
CA PHE A 35 34.56 17.37 -18.79
C PHE A 35 35.20 17.53 -17.41
N ALA A 36 35.18 16.48 -16.59
CA ALA A 36 35.86 16.45 -15.29
C ALA A 36 37.30 15.95 -15.35
N TRP A 37 37.75 15.38 -16.48
CA TRP A 37 39.08 14.76 -16.60
C TRP A 37 39.95 15.46 -17.61
N SER A 38 41.24 15.57 -17.30
CA SER A 38 42.23 16.26 -18.11
C SER A 38 42.60 15.52 -19.39
N LEU A 39 42.47 14.18 -19.41
CA LEU A 39 42.84 13.34 -20.55
C LEU A 39 41.76 12.29 -20.82
N TRP A 40 41.18 12.35 -22.00
CA TRP A 40 40.23 11.36 -22.48
C TRP A 40 40.24 11.28 -24.01
N SER A 41 39.82 10.13 -24.54
CA SER A 41 39.63 9.92 -25.97
C SER A 41 38.41 9.05 -26.24
N ILE A 42 37.83 9.24 -27.43
CA ILE A 42 36.70 8.48 -27.93
C ILE A 42 37.08 7.96 -29.31
N LYS A 43 36.94 6.66 -29.49
CA LYS A 43 37.05 5.98 -30.78
C LYS A 43 35.75 5.28 -31.08
N SER A 44 35.18 5.46 -32.26
CA SER A 44 33.93 4.79 -32.58
C SER A 44 33.78 4.46 -34.05
N SER A 45 33.20 3.29 -34.32
CA SER A 45 32.79 2.86 -35.64
C SER A 45 31.38 2.30 -35.59
N GLN A 46 30.61 2.50 -36.65
CA GLN A 46 29.25 1.96 -36.79
C GLN A 46 29.17 0.81 -37.80
N ASP A 47 30.08 0.79 -38.77
CA ASP A 47 30.12 -0.14 -39.89
C ASP A 47 31.35 -1.08 -39.86
N GLY A 48 32.31 -0.83 -38.97
CA GLY A 48 33.57 -1.58 -38.90
C GLY A 48 34.60 -1.17 -39.95
N THR A 49 34.34 -0.13 -40.74
CA THR A 49 35.22 0.33 -41.83
C THR A 49 35.62 1.80 -41.71
N THR A 50 34.81 2.61 -41.01
CA THR A 50 35.10 4.01 -40.78
C THR A 50 35.26 4.25 -39.27
N LEU A 51 36.43 4.74 -38.88
CA LEU A 51 36.79 5.06 -37.50
C LEU A 51 36.72 6.59 -37.27
N TYR A 52 35.91 6.98 -36.29
CA TYR A 52 35.84 8.36 -35.80
C TYR A 52 36.64 8.51 -34.51
N GLU A 53 37.58 9.44 -34.47
CA GLU A 53 38.42 9.71 -33.29
C GLU A 53 38.32 11.18 -32.84
N ILE A 54 38.19 11.37 -31.53
CA ILE A 54 38.31 12.69 -30.89
C ILE A 54 38.91 12.54 -29.48
N ASN A 55 39.70 13.53 -29.05
CA ASN A 55 40.21 13.64 -27.69
C ASN A 55 39.98 15.05 -27.12
N ASN A 56 40.31 15.25 -25.85
CA ASN A 56 40.18 16.53 -25.15
C ASN A 56 40.96 17.68 -25.81
N GLU A 57 42.14 17.41 -26.38
CA GLU A 57 43.00 18.43 -27.00
C GLU A 57 42.44 18.99 -28.30
N MET A 58 41.63 18.19 -29.01
CA MET A 58 40.98 18.55 -30.26
C MET A 58 39.77 19.47 -30.08
N ILE A 59 39.18 19.54 -28.88
CA ILE A 59 37.96 20.32 -28.62
C ILE A 59 38.19 21.80 -28.96
N GLY A 60 37.39 22.32 -29.89
CA GLY A 60 37.46 23.71 -30.36
C GLY A 60 38.66 24.03 -31.26
N LYS A 61 39.54 23.05 -31.54
CA LYS A 61 40.76 23.23 -32.33
C LYS A 61 40.76 22.42 -33.63
N GLU A 62 40.27 21.19 -33.58
CA GLU A 62 40.27 20.26 -34.72
C GLU A 62 38.88 19.63 -34.91
N PRO A 63 38.50 19.30 -36.16
CA PRO A 63 37.33 18.49 -36.41
C PRO A 63 37.53 17.05 -35.90
N ILE A 64 36.44 16.31 -35.72
CA ILE A 64 36.49 14.86 -35.46
C ILE A 64 37.24 14.19 -36.62
N ARG A 65 38.29 13.42 -36.31
CA ARG A 65 39.07 12.70 -37.32
C ARG A 65 38.25 11.54 -37.86
N CYS A 66 38.30 11.33 -39.17
CA CYS A 66 37.61 10.26 -39.88
C CYS A 66 38.67 9.47 -40.65
N ILE A 67 38.80 8.19 -40.32
CA ILE A 67 39.84 7.31 -40.86
C ILE A 67 39.17 6.09 -41.47
N GLU A 68 39.41 5.84 -42.76
CA GLU A 68 38.98 4.60 -43.40
C GLU A 68 39.95 3.47 -43.04
N THR A 69 39.49 2.54 -42.20
CA THR A 69 40.25 1.39 -41.74
C THR A 69 39.33 0.32 -41.20
N GLU A 70 39.70 -0.94 -41.40
CA GLU A 70 39.05 -2.05 -40.69
C GLU A 70 39.21 -1.85 -39.18
N CYS A 71 38.08 -1.91 -38.46
CA CYS A 71 38.01 -1.72 -37.02
C CYS A 71 36.80 -2.45 -36.42
N LYS A 72 36.77 -2.58 -35.09
CA LYS A 72 35.62 -3.18 -34.40
C LYS A 72 34.45 -2.20 -34.39
N THR A 73 33.25 -2.70 -34.72
CA THR A 73 32.01 -1.95 -34.52
C THR A 73 31.79 -1.68 -33.03
N GLY A 74 31.49 -0.43 -32.68
CA GLY A 74 31.23 -0.02 -31.31
C GLY A 74 31.84 1.32 -30.93
N THR A 75 32.02 1.51 -29.63
CA THR A 75 32.63 2.71 -29.06
C THR A 75 33.60 2.28 -27.97
N GLU A 76 34.81 2.78 -28.09
CA GLU A 76 35.84 2.73 -27.07
C GLU A 76 35.99 4.12 -26.47
N ILE A 77 36.01 4.18 -25.14
CA ILE A 77 36.22 5.39 -24.36
C ILE A 77 37.41 5.13 -23.46
N SER A 78 38.43 5.98 -23.53
CA SER A 78 39.56 5.96 -22.63
C SER A 78 39.54 7.23 -21.78
N ILE A 79 39.63 7.08 -20.46
CA ILE A 79 39.67 8.19 -19.51
C ILE A 79 40.86 7.94 -18.59
N ASN A 80 41.72 8.95 -18.43
CA ASN A 80 42.77 8.90 -17.42
C ASN A 80 42.20 9.41 -16.09
N LEU A 81 42.03 8.49 -15.13
CA LEU A 81 41.55 8.81 -13.79
C LEU A 81 42.70 9.16 -12.82
N TYR A 82 43.96 9.07 -13.27
CA TYR A 82 45.12 9.40 -12.46
C TYR A 82 45.35 10.92 -12.46
N GLU A 83 45.39 11.48 -11.25
CA GLU A 83 45.88 12.83 -11.00
C GLU A 83 47.09 12.73 -10.08
N GLU A 84 48.14 13.50 -10.38
CA GLU A 84 49.33 13.57 -9.55
C GLU A 84 48.96 14.02 -8.13
N GLY A 85 49.35 13.24 -7.12
CA GLY A 85 48.99 13.50 -5.71
C GLY A 85 47.61 12.99 -5.28
N SER A 86 46.84 12.34 -6.17
CA SER A 86 45.59 11.67 -5.81
C SER A 86 45.82 10.48 -4.90
N ILE A 87 44.93 10.30 -3.91
CA ILE A 87 44.87 9.09 -3.07
C ILE A 87 44.21 7.91 -3.78
N TYR A 88 43.63 8.13 -4.97
CA TYR A 88 42.94 7.10 -5.74
C TYR A 88 43.90 6.43 -6.71
N ASP A 89 44.37 5.24 -6.34
CA ASP A 89 45.19 4.39 -7.20
C ASP A 89 44.33 3.45 -8.06
N ALA A 90 44.99 2.62 -8.88
CA ALA A 90 44.32 1.62 -9.70
C ALA A 90 43.52 0.61 -8.86
N GLY A 91 43.98 0.29 -7.65
CA GLY A 91 43.30 -0.63 -6.74
C GLY A 91 41.98 -0.05 -6.23
N PHE A 92 41.94 1.24 -5.88
CA PHE A 92 40.73 1.95 -5.51
C PHE A 92 39.68 1.89 -6.63
N TRP A 93 40.07 2.23 -7.86
CA TRP A 93 39.14 2.23 -8.99
C TRP A 93 38.65 0.83 -9.34
N LYS A 94 39.54 -0.16 -9.32
CA LYS A 94 39.17 -1.57 -9.50
C LYS A 94 38.12 -1.99 -8.47
N TYR A 95 38.36 -1.72 -7.19
CA TYR A 95 37.40 -1.99 -6.11
C TYR A 95 36.05 -1.30 -6.36
N LYS A 96 36.04 -0.02 -6.80
CA LYS A 96 34.79 0.69 -7.11
C LYS A 96 34.03 0.07 -8.26
N VAL A 97 34.71 -0.40 -9.31
CA VAL A 97 34.09 -1.09 -10.44
C VAL A 97 33.54 -2.44 -9.98
N GLU A 98 34.32 -3.25 -9.28
CA GLU A 98 33.88 -4.55 -8.74
C GLU A 98 32.65 -4.40 -7.83
N HIS A 99 32.68 -3.42 -6.92
CA HIS A 99 31.56 -3.12 -6.03
C HIS A 99 30.34 -2.56 -6.79
N PHE A 100 30.50 -1.85 -7.92
CA PHE A 100 29.37 -1.48 -8.77
C PHE A 100 28.78 -2.71 -9.48
N LEU A 101 29.65 -3.56 -10.02
CA LEU A 101 29.27 -4.77 -10.76
C LEU A 101 28.55 -5.80 -9.87
N SER A 102 28.85 -5.84 -8.58
CA SER A 102 28.17 -6.74 -7.63
C SER A 102 26.68 -6.46 -7.44
N PHE A 103 26.23 -5.23 -7.77
CA PHE A 103 24.81 -4.85 -7.73
C PHE A 103 24.11 -4.91 -9.09
N LEU A 104 24.89 -5.08 -10.15
CA LEU A 104 24.42 -5.04 -11.53
C LEU A 104 23.73 -6.35 -11.90
N SER A 105 22.58 -6.25 -12.56
CA SER A 105 21.85 -7.38 -13.13
C SER A 105 21.63 -7.11 -14.62
N THR A 106 22.49 -7.64 -15.47
CA THR A 106 22.45 -7.42 -16.93
C THR A 106 22.69 -8.73 -17.68
N GLU A 107 22.24 -8.79 -18.92
CA GLU A 107 22.54 -9.89 -19.85
C GLU A 107 23.79 -9.61 -20.69
N ALA A 108 24.37 -8.41 -20.57
CA ALA A 108 25.61 -8.07 -21.24
C ALA A 108 26.81 -8.80 -20.63
N THR A 109 27.70 -9.32 -21.48
CA THR A 109 29.03 -9.78 -21.05
C THR A 109 29.87 -8.57 -20.65
N ILE A 110 30.36 -8.58 -19.41
CA ILE A 110 31.23 -7.53 -18.88
C ILE A 110 32.59 -8.14 -18.61
N CYS A 111 33.65 -7.50 -19.11
CA CYS A 111 35.02 -7.88 -18.82
C CYS A 111 35.69 -6.81 -17.96
N LEU A 112 36.37 -7.21 -16.89
CA LEU A 112 37.24 -6.36 -16.08
C LEU A 112 38.66 -6.92 -16.19
N ASP A 113 39.62 -6.08 -16.60
CA ASP A 113 41.01 -6.49 -16.86
C ASP A 113 41.14 -7.68 -17.85
N GLY A 114 40.18 -7.81 -18.77
CA GLY A 114 40.13 -8.91 -19.74
C GLY A 114 39.41 -10.17 -19.25
N GLU A 115 39.06 -10.25 -17.97
CA GLU A 115 38.34 -11.39 -17.38
C GLU A 115 36.84 -11.13 -17.33
N GLU A 116 36.02 -12.11 -17.71
CA GLU A 116 34.57 -12.01 -17.65
C GLU A 116 34.08 -11.98 -16.19
N VAL A 117 33.31 -10.95 -15.86
CA VAL A 117 32.68 -10.79 -14.54
C VAL A 117 31.25 -11.29 -14.61
N LYS A 118 30.92 -12.23 -13.72
CA LYS A 118 29.55 -12.74 -13.58
C LYS A 118 28.68 -11.73 -12.82
N CYS A 119 27.69 -11.17 -13.50
CA CYS A 119 26.62 -10.40 -12.87
C CYS A 119 25.46 -11.35 -12.54
N GLU A 120 25.33 -11.78 -11.28
CA GLU A 120 24.24 -12.67 -10.87
C GLU A 120 22.91 -11.92 -10.81
N LYS A 121 21.84 -12.56 -11.29
CA LYS A 121 20.48 -12.07 -11.03
C LYS A 121 20.22 -12.14 -9.53
N VAL A 122 19.82 -11.01 -8.95
CA VAL A 122 19.45 -10.94 -7.55
C VAL A 122 18.34 -11.95 -7.25
N LYS A 123 18.56 -12.75 -6.20
CA LYS A 123 17.60 -13.72 -5.69
C LYS A 123 17.04 -13.18 -4.38
N GLY A 124 15.74 -13.32 -4.16
CA GLY A 124 15.13 -12.85 -2.92
C GLY A 124 13.61 -12.90 -2.93
N THR A 125 13.03 -12.52 -1.80
CA THR A 125 11.58 -12.35 -1.71
C THR A 125 11.19 -11.07 -2.44
N LEU A 126 10.33 -11.23 -3.44
CA LEU A 126 9.84 -10.14 -4.28
C LEU A 126 8.53 -9.57 -3.71
N LYS A 127 8.52 -8.27 -3.42
CA LYS A 127 7.30 -7.52 -3.13
C LYS A 127 7.13 -6.43 -4.18
N SER A 128 6.01 -6.48 -4.89
CA SER A 128 5.74 -5.56 -5.99
C SER A 128 4.89 -4.38 -5.51
N SER A 129 5.17 -3.19 -6.02
CA SER A 129 4.35 -1.99 -5.84
C SER A 129 4.15 -1.29 -7.19
N GLU A 130 3.38 -0.20 -7.19
CA GLU A 130 3.27 0.69 -8.35
C GLU A 130 4.63 1.31 -8.73
N LEU A 131 5.42 1.74 -7.74
CA LEU A 131 6.69 2.43 -7.95
C LEU A 131 7.81 1.47 -8.39
N ALA A 132 7.93 0.35 -7.68
CA ALA A 132 9.10 -0.51 -7.76
C ALA A 132 8.80 -1.94 -7.31
N ASP A 133 9.68 -2.84 -7.73
CA ASP A 133 9.83 -4.17 -7.18
C ASP A 133 10.92 -4.15 -6.09
N PHE A 134 10.56 -4.58 -4.89
CA PHE A 134 11.46 -4.69 -3.75
C PHE A 134 11.92 -6.13 -3.63
N ILE A 135 13.24 -6.35 -3.64
CA ILE A 135 13.84 -7.68 -3.55
C ILE A 135 14.77 -7.70 -2.34
N VAL A 136 14.47 -8.56 -1.37
CA VAL A 136 15.28 -8.71 -0.15
C VAL A 136 16.26 -9.86 -0.31
N ASP A 137 17.55 -9.55 -0.32
CA ASP A 137 18.64 -10.52 -0.39
C ASP A 137 19.37 -10.60 0.96
N LYS A 138 19.19 -11.72 1.66
CA LYS A 138 19.81 -12.01 2.96
C LYS A 138 21.23 -12.56 2.85
N ASN A 139 21.68 -12.93 1.65
CA ASN A 139 23.00 -13.52 1.43
C ASN A 139 24.03 -12.47 0.98
N PHE A 140 23.59 -11.23 0.77
CA PHE A 140 24.43 -10.11 0.39
C PHE A 140 24.72 -9.19 1.58
N GLU A 141 25.55 -8.16 1.38
CA GLU A 141 25.92 -7.17 2.39
C GLU A 141 24.70 -6.68 3.21
N SER A 142 24.84 -6.60 4.53
CA SER A 142 23.75 -6.11 5.38
C SER A 142 23.67 -4.58 5.35
N SER A 143 22.52 -4.05 5.77
CA SER A 143 22.31 -2.62 6.00
C SER A 143 22.46 -1.75 4.76
N LYS A 144 22.06 -2.25 3.59
CA LYS A 144 22.12 -1.51 2.32
C LYS A 144 20.80 -1.58 1.58
N MET A 145 20.40 -0.47 0.99
CA MET A 145 19.35 -0.41 -0.03
C MET A 145 19.95 0.06 -1.34
N VAL A 146 19.73 -0.68 -2.42
CA VAL A 146 20.26 -0.38 -3.75
C VAL A 146 19.10 -0.08 -4.69
N VAL A 147 19.02 1.14 -5.19
CA VAL A 147 18.00 1.55 -6.15
C VAL A 147 18.53 1.32 -7.55
N ARG A 148 17.77 0.58 -8.36
CA ARG A 148 18.13 0.17 -9.71
C ARG A 148 17.06 0.54 -10.71
N LEU A 149 17.48 0.58 -11.97
CA LEU A 149 16.57 0.67 -13.11
C LEU A 149 17.05 -0.27 -14.21
N ARG A 150 16.21 -1.25 -14.56
CA ARG A 150 16.54 -2.35 -15.49
C ARG A 150 17.83 -3.07 -15.09
N GLY A 151 17.96 -3.35 -13.80
CA GLY A 151 19.10 -4.02 -13.21
C GLY A 151 20.37 -3.18 -13.10
N ILE A 152 20.38 -1.93 -13.58
CA ILE A 152 21.53 -1.02 -13.45
C ILE A 152 21.43 -0.24 -12.13
N PRO A 153 22.44 -0.30 -11.25
CA PRO A 153 22.48 0.51 -10.02
C PRO A 153 22.51 2.00 -10.33
N MET A 154 21.60 2.76 -9.72
CA MET A 154 21.55 4.22 -9.82
C MET A 154 22.23 4.83 -8.61
N PHE A 155 21.75 4.50 -7.41
CA PHE A 155 22.29 4.95 -6.14
C PHE A 155 21.97 3.93 -5.04
N TRP A 156 22.64 4.05 -3.90
CA TRP A 156 22.34 3.24 -2.72
C TRP A 156 22.30 4.10 -1.46
N ARG A 157 21.65 3.58 -0.41
CA ARG A 157 21.60 4.18 0.91
C ARG A 157 21.98 3.14 1.96
N MET A 158 22.65 3.60 3.00
CA MET A 158 22.86 2.78 4.19
C MET A 158 21.55 2.75 4.99
N MET A 159 21.18 1.55 5.40
CA MET A 159 19.96 1.22 6.12
C MET A 159 20.34 0.54 7.43
N PRO A 160 20.74 1.31 8.47
CA PRO A 160 21.17 0.71 9.73
C PRO A 160 20.03 -0.16 10.31
N ASN A 161 20.41 -1.27 10.94
CA ASN A 161 19.52 -2.28 11.54
C ASN A 161 18.81 -3.21 10.55
N LEU A 162 19.15 -3.17 9.26
CA LEU A 162 18.68 -4.15 8.29
C LEU A 162 19.72 -5.27 8.15
N GLU A 163 19.32 -6.53 8.39
CA GLU A 163 20.19 -7.72 8.28
C GLU A 163 20.32 -8.24 6.83
N SER A 164 20.01 -7.41 5.83
CA SER A 164 19.97 -7.80 4.42
C SER A 164 20.27 -6.62 3.49
N THR A 165 20.46 -6.90 2.19
CA THR A 165 20.38 -5.88 1.14
C THR A 165 18.96 -5.85 0.59
N VAL A 166 18.39 -4.65 0.45
CA VAL A 166 17.13 -4.42 -0.26
C VAL A 166 17.41 -3.81 -1.62
N TYR A 167 17.09 -4.53 -2.69
CA TYR A 167 17.11 -3.98 -4.04
C TYR A 167 15.75 -3.36 -4.36
N VAL A 168 15.76 -2.14 -4.86
CA VAL A 168 14.57 -1.40 -5.30
C VAL A 168 14.65 -1.23 -6.80
N GLU A 169 13.98 -2.10 -7.54
CA GLU A 169 13.93 -2.11 -8.99
C GLU A 169 12.79 -1.20 -9.47
N LEU A 170 13.12 0.02 -9.89
CA LEU A 170 12.14 1.01 -10.33
C LEU A 170 11.41 0.56 -11.60
N LYS A 171 10.11 0.84 -11.69
CA LYS A 171 9.28 0.49 -12.85
C LYS A 171 9.06 1.70 -13.75
N GLY A 172 9.70 1.72 -14.93
CA GLY A 172 9.43 2.69 -15.99
C GLY A 172 10.69 3.39 -16.50
N GLU A 173 10.62 4.72 -16.70
CA GLU A 173 11.69 5.49 -17.34
C GLU A 173 12.51 6.29 -16.32
N SER A 174 13.83 6.34 -16.48
CA SER A 174 14.71 7.08 -15.58
C SER A 174 14.36 8.56 -15.45
N VAL A 175 13.87 9.17 -16.53
CA VAL A 175 13.52 10.61 -16.55
C VAL A 175 12.31 10.94 -15.67
N ASN A 176 11.46 9.96 -15.39
CA ASN A 176 10.27 10.14 -14.57
C ASN A 176 10.59 10.03 -13.07
N PHE A 177 11.58 9.20 -12.70
CA PHE A 177 11.84 8.87 -11.31
C PHE A 177 13.08 9.54 -10.73
N LEU A 178 14.16 9.66 -11.50
CA LEU A 178 15.46 10.07 -10.99
C LEU A 178 15.65 11.57 -11.10
N ALA A 179 16.34 12.14 -10.13
CA ALA A 179 16.91 13.48 -10.26
C ALA A 179 17.97 13.50 -11.38
N ALA A 180 18.27 14.69 -11.93
CA ALA A 180 19.19 14.82 -13.05
C ALA A 180 20.61 14.28 -12.78
N ASN A 181 21.06 14.33 -11.52
CA ASN A 181 22.33 13.74 -11.06
C ASN A 181 22.24 12.23 -10.80
N ARG A 182 21.03 11.65 -10.76
CA ARG A 182 20.74 10.22 -10.54
C ARG A 182 21.11 9.66 -9.16
N ASP A 183 21.48 10.51 -8.21
CA ASP A 183 21.76 10.08 -6.83
C ASP A 183 20.50 10.03 -5.94
N ASN A 184 19.33 10.39 -6.49
CA ASN A 184 18.09 10.40 -5.75
C ASN A 184 16.86 10.30 -6.67
N LEU A 185 15.69 10.10 -6.06
CA LEU A 185 14.39 10.24 -6.73
C LEU A 185 13.88 11.68 -6.68
N VAL A 186 13.07 12.07 -7.67
CA VAL A 186 12.30 13.32 -7.64
C VAL A 186 11.05 13.18 -6.76
N TYR A 187 10.48 14.30 -6.33
CA TYR A 187 9.16 14.32 -5.68
C TYR A 187 8.06 14.00 -6.72
N PRO A 188 7.02 13.19 -6.40
CA PRO A 188 6.70 12.60 -5.10
C PRO A 188 7.30 11.21 -4.86
N PHE A 189 8.02 10.63 -5.82
CA PHE A 189 8.54 9.27 -5.74
C PHE A 189 9.53 9.05 -4.61
N ARG A 190 10.33 10.09 -4.28
CA ARG A 190 11.19 10.09 -3.08
C ARG A 190 10.38 9.85 -1.81
N SER A 191 9.27 10.57 -1.62
CA SER A 191 8.41 10.42 -0.45
C SER A 191 7.79 9.02 -0.38
N LYS A 192 7.31 8.48 -1.51
CA LYS A 192 6.80 7.10 -1.59
C LYS A 192 7.87 6.06 -1.23
N LEU A 193 9.11 6.25 -1.68
CA LEU A 193 10.21 5.37 -1.33
C LEU A 193 10.56 5.49 0.16
N ASP A 194 10.66 6.72 0.68
CA ASP A 194 10.98 6.97 2.10
C ASP A 194 9.89 6.38 3.04
N GLU A 195 8.61 6.44 2.66
CA GLU A 195 7.51 5.78 3.37
C GLU A 195 7.70 4.26 3.43
N LYS A 196 8.04 3.63 2.29
CA LYS A 196 8.32 2.18 2.23
C LYS A 196 9.55 1.80 3.04
N ILE A 197 10.59 2.63 3.00
CA ILE A 197 11.79 2.47 3.81
C ILE A 197 11.43 2.49 5.29
N ASN A 198 10.62 3.45 5.74
CA ASN A 198 10.20 3.55 7.13
C ASN A 198 9.35 2.33 7.55
N GLU A 199 8.44 1.85 6.68
CA GLU A 199 7.71 0.59 6.90
C GLU A 199 8.68 -0.58 7.13
N MET A 200 9.72 -0.69 6.31
CA MET A 200 10.74 -1.75 6.43
C MET A 200 11.65 -1.59 7.65
N ILE A 201 11.89 -0.36 8.13
CA ILE A 201 12.68 -0.14 9.35
C ILE A 201 11.87 -0.54 10.59
N VAL A 202 10.59 -0.17 10.64
CA VAL A 202 9.68 -0.46 11.77
C VAL A 202 9.39 -1.95 11.85
N ASP A 203 9.12 -2.58 10.71
CA ASP A 203 8.93 -4.01 10.60
C ASP A 203 9.73 -4.55 9.41
N PRO A 204 10.97 -5.05 9.63
CA PRO A 204 11.77 -5.67 8.58
C PRO A 204 11.07 -6.85 7.88
N ARG A 205 10.12 -7.51 8.56
CA ARG A 205 9.34 -8.61 7.96
C ARG A 205 8.30 -8.10 6.98
N SER A 206 7.79 -6.89 7.14
CA SER A 206 6.84 -6.26 6.22
C SER A 206 7.35 -6.20 4.77
N ALA A 207 8.67 -6.16 4.57
CA ALA A 207 9.29 -6.23 3.25
C ALA A 207 9.06 -7.58 2.55
N THR A 208 8.90 -8.65 3.33
CA THR A 208 8.86 -10.04 2.86
C THR A 208 7.50 -10.73 3.07
N GLU A 209 6.70 -10.28 4.04
CA GLU A 209 5.39 -10.83 4.30
C GLU A 209 4.36 -10.17 3.37
N LYS A 210 3.58 -11.01 2.67
CA LYS A 210 2.39 -10.50 1.98
C LYS A 210 1.51 -9.86 3.06
N LYS A 211 1.15 -8.58 2.89
CA LYS A 211 0.14 -7.98 3.76
C LYS A 211 -1.08 -8.90 3.70
N PRO A 212 -1.55 -9.43 4.84
CA PRO A 212 -2.71 -10.29 4.82
C PRO A 212 -3.85 -9.54 4.16
N GLN A 213 -4.52 -10.19 3.21
CA GLN A 213 -5.66 -9.58 2.55
C GLN A 213 -6.73 -9.35 3.62
N MET A 214 -7.25 -8.12 3.69
CA MET A 214 -8.36 -7.83 4.59
C MET A 214 -9.65 -8.26 3.91
N VAL A 215 -10.49 -8.97 4.65
CA VAL A 215 -11.83 -9.40 4.22
C VAL A 215 -12.84 -8.64 5.07
N ILE A 216 -13.89 -8.15 4.43
CA ILE A 216 -15.01 -7.48 5.10
C ILE A 216 -16.18 -8.45 5.11
N ASP A 217 -16.45 -9.00 6.29
CA ASP A 217 -17.66 -9.77 6.52
C ASP A 217 -18.81 -8.80 6.86
N THR A 218 -20.03 -9.08 6.39
CA THR A 218 -21.20 -8.24 6.66
C THR A 218 -22.15 -8.99 7.59
N PHE A 219 -22.61 -8.33 8.64
CA PHE A 219 -23.54 -8.86 9.64
C PHE A 219 -24.88 -8.17 9.47
N ALA A 220 -25.94 -8.93 9.28
CA ALA A 220 -27.28 -8.39 9.14
C ALA A 220 -27.77 -7.78 10.47
N GLY A 221 -28.49 -6.66 10.37
CA GLY A 221 -29.29 -6.15 11.47
C GLY A 221 -30.53 -6.99 11.71
N LEU A 222 -30.83 -7.32 12.96
CA LEU A 222 -32.07 -8.00 13.33
C LEU A 222 -33.28 -7.09 13.11
N ASN A 223 -34.15 -7.53 12.20
CA ASN A 223 -35.56 -7.79 12.53
C ASN A 223 -36.08 -9.00 11.73
N VAL A 224 -35.31 -10.08 11.58
CA VAL A 224 -35.85 -11.32 10.99
C VAL A 224 -36.78 -12.01 11.98
N MET A 225 -36.35 -12.21 13.23
CA MET A 225 -37.20 -12.83 14.26
C MET A 225 -38.31 -11.89 14.73
N ASP A 226 -38.07 -10.58 14.81
CA ASP A 226 -39.13 -9.62 15.13
C ASP A 226 -40.08 -9.36 13.96
N LYS A 227 -39.66 -9.43 12.68
CA LYS A 227 -40.61 -9.53 11.57
C LYS A 227 -41.38 -10.85 11.64
N LEU A 228 -40.71 -11.99 11.86
CA LEU A 228 -41.37 -13.29 12.07
C LEU A 228 -42.35 -13.27 13.26
N ASN A 229 -42.07 -12.52 14.32
CA ASN A 229 -42.94 -12.33 15.48
C ASN A 229 -44.04 -11.27 15.24
N GLU A 230 -43.81 -10.21 14.47
CA GLU A 230 -44.86 -9.31 13.97
C GLU A 230 -45.84 -10.07 13.05
N PHE A 231 -45.37 -11.15 12.40
CA PHE A 231 -46.22 -12.09 11.67
C PHE A 231 -47.06 -13.03 12.56
N HIS A 232 -46.93 -12.98 13.90
CA HIS A 232 -47.85 -13.58 14.88
C HIS A 232 -49.10 -12.72 15.12
N HIS A 233 -49.68 -12.15 14.05
CA HIS A 233 -51.07 -11.69 14.12
C HIS A 233 -51.98 -12.93 14.26
N PRO A 234 -52.93 -12.97 15.21
CA PRO A 234 -53.66 -14.18 15.60
C PRO A 234 -54.54 -14.82 14.51
N GLU A 235 -54.74 -14.17 13.36
CA GLU A 235 -55.62 -14.64 12.28
C GLU A 235 -54.97 -15.63 11.30
N VAL A 236 -53.70 -16.01 11.49
CA VAL A 236 -53.01 -16.94 10.58
C VAL A 236 -52.20 -17.99 11.37
N THR A 237 -52.85 -18.95 12.02
CA THR A 237 -52.22 -19.72 13.12
C THR A 237 -51.94 -21.21 12.92
N ASP A 238 -52.43 -21.90 11.89
CA ASP A 238 -52.18 -23.36 11.80
C ASP A 238 -51.00 -23.76 10.88
N HIS A 239 -50.92 -23.27 9.64
CA HIS A 239 -49.83 -23.65 8.71
C HIS A 239 -48.45 -23.05 9.06
N LYS A 240 -48.41 -22.00 9.88
CA LYS A 240 -47.16 -21.31 10.25
C LYS A 240 -46.44 -21.93 11.44
N LYS A 241 -47.19 -22.59 12.34
CA LYS A 241 -46.61 -23.29 13.49
C LYS A 241 -45.80 -24.49 13.01
N ASP A 242 -46.34 -25.23 12.04
CA ASP A 242 -45.65 -26.34 11.37
C ASP A 242 -44.38 -25.87 10.63
N PHE A 243 -44.39 -24.67 10.03
CA PHE A 243 -43.24 -24.10 9.33
C PHE A 243 -42.11 -23.67 10.28
N ILE A 244 -42.44 -22.99 11.38
CA ILE A 244 -41.46 -22.59 12.39
C ILE A 244 -40.93 -23.81 13.16
N GLU A 245 -41.79 -24.77 13.49
CA GLU A 245 -41.38 -26.05 14.08
C GLU A 245 -40.49 -26.86 13.13
N ALA A 246 -40.73 -26.82 11.81
CA ALA A 246 -39.86 -27.46 10.81
C ALA A 246 -38.46 -26.80 10.72
N ILE A 247 -38.38 -25.46 10.69
CA ILE A 247 -37.10 -24.73 10.70
C ILE A 247 -36.33 -24.97 12.01
N THR A 248 -37.05 -24.96 13.14
CA THR A 248 -36.44 -25.11 14.47
C THR A 248 -35.99 -26.55 14.74
N ALA A 249 -36.74 -27.56 14.28
CA ALA A 249 -36.39 -28.98 14.38
C ALA A 249 -35.26 -29.39 13.42
N GLN A 250 -35.13 -28.74 12.25
CA GLN A 250 -34.04 -29.00 11.31
C GLN A 250 -32.69 -28.43 11.77
N ASN A 251 -32.68 -27.33 12.51
CA ASN A 251 -31.43 -26.77 13.08
C ASN A 251 -30.85 -27.61 14.23
N THR A 252 -31.65 -28.47 14.87
CA THR A 252 -31.23 -29.27 16.03
C THR A 252 -30.75 -30.68 15.68
N THR A 253 -31.00 -31.16 14.45
CA THR A 253 -30.76 -32.57 14.13
C THR A 253 -30.24 -32.75 12.70
N SER A 254 -28.98 -33.21 12.59
CA SER A 254 -28.32 -33.77 11.40
C SER A 254 -28.01 -32.83 10.23
N GLY A 255 -26.72 -32.73 9.91
CA GLY A 255 -26.22 -32.08 8.72
C GLY A 255 -26.81 -32.66 7.43
N ILE A 256 -27.09 -31.73 6.52
CA ILE A 256 -27.58 -31.90 5.14
C ILE A 256 -29.09 -32.19 5.06
N THR A 257 -29.91 -31.15 4.88
CA THR A 257 -31.13 -31.23 4.05
C THR A 257 -31.70 -29.86 3.62
N ASN A 258 -31.95 -29.76 2.32
CA ASN A 258 -32.88 -28.93 1.55
C ASN A 258 -33.18 -27.46 1.90
N TYR A 259 -32.15 -26.69 2.26
CA TYR A 259 -32.27 -25.22 2.42
C TYR A 259 -32.88 -24.50 1.21
N LYS A 260 -32.68 -25.01 -0.02
CA LYS A 260 -33.24 -24.45 -1.25
C LYS A 260 -34.77 -24.45 -1.29
N ALA A 261 -35.43 -25.46 -0.74
CA ALA A 261 -36.89 -25.51 -0.71
C ALA A 261 -37.47 -24.48 0.27
N VAL A 262 -36.79 -24.26 1.41
CA VAL A 262 -37.15 -23.21 2.37
C VAL A 262 -36.90 -21.83 1.77
N GLU A 263 -35.75 -21.65 1.11
CA GLU A 263 -35.40 -20.41 0.40
C GLU A 263 -36.38 -20.08 -0.72
N GLU A 264 -36.77 -21.05 -1.57
CA GLU A 264 -37.72 -20.88 -2.68
C GLU A 264 -39.11 -20.52 -2.13
N GLN A 265 -39.58 -21.23 -1.10
CA GLN A 265 -40.89 -20.98 -0.50
C GLN A 265 -40.97 -19.64 0.26
N VAL A 266 -39.88 -19.22 0.92
CA VAL A 266 -39.77 -17.90 1.55
C VAL A 266 -39.61 -16.80 0.49
N SER A 267 -38.85 -17.03 -0.59
CA SER A 267 -38.67 -16.06 -1.69
C SER A 267 -39.96 -15.83 -2.47
N ASP A 268 -40.73 -16.88 -2.74
CA ASP A 268 -42.02 -16.77 -3.44
C ASP A 268 -43.05 -15.97 -2.65
N THR A 269 -43.00 -16.07 -1.31
CA THR A 269 -43.95 -15.40 -0.43
C THR A 269 -43.46 -14.02 0.02
N PHE A 270 -42.15 -13.86 0.21
CA PHE A 270 -41.48 -12.67 0.72
C PHE A 270 -40.08 -12.53 0.09
N PRO A 271 -39.98 -11.94 -1.13
CA PRO A 271 -38.72 -11.87 -1.88
C PRO A 271 -37.54 -11.26 -1.09
N GLU A 272 -37.81 -10.24 -0.28
CA GLU A 272 -36.79 -9.58 0.57
C GLU A 272 -36.26 -10.49 1.69
N LEU A 273 -37.13 -11.32 2.28
CA LEU A 273 -36.74 -12.25 3.33
C LEU A 273 -36.03 -13.47 2.73
N GLY A 274 -36.47 -13.92 1.55
CA GLY A 274 -35.85 -14.98 0.79
C GLY A 274 -34.39 -14.67 0.43
N GLN A 275 -34.13 -13.46 -0.07
CA GLN A 275 -32.77 -12.99 -0.34
C GLN A 275 -31.91 -12.98 0.92
N LEU A 276 -32.45 -12.52 2.06
CA LEU A 276 -31.69 -12.49 3.31
C LEU A 276 -31.35 -13.90 3.83
N VAL A 277 -32.29 -14.84 3.71
CA VAL A 277 -32.07 -16.26 4.06
C VAL A 277 -31.03 -16.88 3.12
N SER A 278 -31.13 -16.61 1.82
CA SER A 278 -30.13 -17.01 0.82
C SER A 278 -28.74 -16.51 1.18
N ASP A 279 -28.59 -15.21 1.45
CA ASP A 279 -27.32 -14.58 1.83
C ASP A 279 -26.71 -15.24 3.08
N MET A 280 -27.53 -15.59 4.08
CA MET A 280 -27.10 -16.28 5.30
C MET A 280 -26.65 -17.72 5.02
N LEU A 281 -27.37 -18.45 4.16
CA LEU A 281 -27.06 -19.84 3.78
C LEU A 281 -25.80 -19.94 2.93
N GLU A 282 -25.57 -18.96 2.06
CA GLU A 282 -24.34 -18.83 1.27
C GLU A 282 -23.14 -18.39 2.12
N GLY A 283 -23.35 -18.05 3.40
CA GLY A 283 -22.32 -17.60 4.32
C GLY A 283 -21.82 -16.18 4.03
N SER A 284 -22.55 -15.40 3.22
CA SER A 284 -22.24 -14.00 2.92
C SER A 284 -22.69 -13.05 4.04
N LYS A 285 -23.59 -13.50 4.92
CA LYS A 285 -24.03 -12.81 6.15
C LYS A 285 -23.96 -13.74 7.36
N HIS A 286 -23.34 -13.26 8.46
CA HIS A 286 -23.17 -14.03 9.70
C HIS A 286 -24.29 -13.75 10.74
N GLU A 287 -24.36 -14.61 11.77
CA GLU A 287 -25.33 -14.56 12.88
C GLU A 287 -25.40 -13.21 13.62
N ILE A 288 -26.54 -12.99 14.29
CA ILE A 288 -27.20 -11.69 14.33
C ILE A 288 -26.83 -10.83 15.55
N GLY A 289 -26.51 -9.55 15.31
CA GLY A 289 -26.29 -8.56 16.36
C GLY A 289 -27.57 -8.19 17.14
N PRO A 290 -27.51 -8.02 18.48
CA PRO A 290 -28.66 -7.67 19.35
C PRO A 290 -29.32 -6.32 19.10
N MET A 291 -28.68 -5.40 18.38
CA MET A 291 -29.18 -4.03 18.24
C MET A 291 -29.93 -3.75 16.93
N GLY A 292 -30.11 -4.75 16.07
CA GLY A 292 -31.00 -4.63 14.93
C GLY A 292 -30.46 -3.92 13.68
N TYR A 293 -29.26 -3.33 13.71
CA TYR A 293 -28.64 -2.68 12.55
C TYR A 293 -27.54 -3.52 11.90
N GLU A 294 -27.41 -3.38 10.57
CA GLU A 294 -26.36 -4.00 9.78
C GLU A 294 -25.00 -3.42 10.19
N PHE A 295 -24.00 -4.28 10.37
CA PHE A 295 -22.64 -3.83 10.63
C PHE A 295 -21.61 -4.69 9.90
N MET A 296 -20.43 -4.13 9.68
CA MET A 296 -19.34 -4.80 8.96
C MET A 296 -18.23 -5.20 9.93
N VAL A 297 -17.50 -6.26 9.60
CA VAL A 297 -16.29 -6.64 10.35
C VAL A 297 -15.17 -6.86 9.36
N GLU A 298 -14.13 -6.03 9.48
CA GLU A 298 -12.90 -6.23 8.77
C GLU A 298 -11.93 -7.07 9.59
N ARG A 299 -11.47 -8.18 9.00
CA ARG A 299 -10.45 -9.07 9.56
C ARG A 299 -9.44 -9.48 8.50
N ARG A 300 -8.34 -10.09 8.94
CA ARG A 300 -7.37 -10.70 8.03
C ARG A 300 -7.93 -12.01 7.48
N GLU A 301 -7.73 -12.28 6.19
CA GLU A 301 -8.21 -13.49 5.51
C GLU A 301 -7.69 -14.78 6.19
N ASP A 302 -6.44 -14.75 6.66
CA ASP A 302 -5.78 -15.86 7.35
C ASP A 302 -6.29 -16.09 8.79
N THR A 303 -6.99 -15.10 9.37
CA THR A 303 -7.65 -15.24 10.67
C THR A 303 -9.06 -15.80 10.49
N LYS A 304 -9.23 -17.11 10.77
CA LYS A 304 -10.56 -17.77 10.74
C LYS A 304 -11.47 -17.36 11.90
N ASN A 305 -10.89 -16.92 13.02
CA ASN A 305 -11.64 -16.56 14.22
C ASN A 305 -11.46 -15.07 14.52
N TYR A 306 -12.56 -14.39 14.83
CA TYR A 306 -12.51 -13.06 15.41
C TYR A 306 -11.83 -13.13 16.78
N PRO A 307 -10.96 -12.17 17.13
CA PRO A 307 -10.27 -12.18 18.42
C PRO A 307 -11.23 -12.00 19.60
N MET A 308 -12.47 -11.60 19.33
CA MET A 308 -13.52 -11.40 20.31
C MET A 308 -14.86 -11.93 19.80
N LYS A 309 -15.69 -12.41 20.72
CA LYS A 309 -17.10 -12.74 20.46
C LYS A 309 -17.86 -11.47 20.05
N ILE A 310 -18.21 -11.36 18.77
CA ILE A 310 -18.87 -10.20 18.16
C ILE A 310 -20.20 -9.89 18.85
N ASP A 311 -20.89 -10.92 19.30
CA ASP A 311 -22.14 -10.88 20.07
C ASP A 311 -21.93 -10.54 21.56
N SER A 312 -20.70 -10.23 21.99
CA SER A 312 -20.48 -9.83 23.38
C SER A 312 -21.07 -8.46 23.68
N LYS A 313 -21.71 -8.34 24.85
CA LYS A 313 -22.28 -7.09 25.36
C LYS A 313 -21.33 -5.90 25.31
N LYS A 314 -20.03 -6.14 25.57
CA LYS A 314 -19.00 -5.11 25.50
C LYS A 314 -18.87 -4.56 24.08
N LEU A 315 -18.71 -5.45 23.08
CA LEU A 315 -18.58 -5.03 21.69
C LEU A 315 -19.84 -4.34 21.19
N GLN A 316 -21.01 -4.89 21.49
CA GLN A 316 -22.28 -4.29 21.09
C GLN A 316 -22.50 -2.90 21.71
N THR A 317 -22.02 -2.68 22.95
CA THR A 317 -22.01 -1.32 23.55
C THR A 317 -21.08 -0.37 22.80
N ILE A 318 -19.88 -0.81 22.44
CA ILE A 318 -18.92 0.01 21.68
C ILE A 318 -19.49 0.36 20.31
N LEU A 319 -20.01 -0.64 19.58
CA LEU A 319 -20.58 -0.45 18.25
C LEU A 319 -21.80 0.46 18.27
N HIS A 320 -22.71 0.26 19.21
CA HIS A 320 -23.92 1.08 19.31
C HIS A 320 -23.58 2.53 19.62
N TYR A 321 -22.65 2.74 20.55
CA TYR A 321 -22.19 4.08 20.87
C TYR A 321 -21.42 4.73 19.70
N TRP A 322 -20.54 4.00 19.03
CA TRP A 322 -19.84 4.42 17.81
C TRP A 322 -20.84 4.86 16.73
N THR A 323 -21.87 4.05 16.50
CA THR A 323 -22.94 4.31 15.52
C THR A 323 -23.68 5.59 15.84
N ASN A 324 -24.11 5.75 17.08
CA ASN A 324 -24.84 6.94 17.51
C ASN A 324 -23.99 8.22 17.41
N ILE A 325 -22.68 8.14 17.67
CA ILE A 325 -21.78 9.29 17.48
C ILE A 325 -21.70 9.65 16.01
N ILE A 326 -21.42 8.68 15.13
CA ILE A 326 -21.28 8.93 13.69
C ILE A 326 -22.57 9.52 13.11
N LEU A 327 -23.74 8.96 13.46
CA LEU A 327 -25.04 9.48 13.00
C LEU A 327 -25.29 10.92 13.48
N LYS A 328 -24.97 11.22 14.73
CA LYS A 328 -25.15 12.58 15.27
C LYS A 328 -24.19 13.59 14.63
N ILE A 329 -22.95 13.18 14.34
CA ILE A 329 -22.02 14.02 13.57
C ILE A 329 -22.56 14.22 12.14
N GLU A 330 -23.08 13.18 11.48
CA GLU A 330 -23.68 13.29 10.14
C GLU A 330 -24.87 14.24 10.11
N GLU A 331 -25.76 14.17 11.10
CA GLU A 331 -26.91 15.08 11.25
C GLU A 331 -26.47 16.55 11.31
N GLU A 332 -25.45 16.86 12.11
CA GLU A 332 -24.92 18.23 12.27
C GLU A 332 -24.25 18.78 11.00
N PHE A 333 -23.69 17.91 10.16
CA PHE A 333 -23.02 18.30 8.93
C PHE A 333 -23.86 18.10 7.66
N ASN A 334 -25.05 17.49 7.77
CA ASN A 334 -26.08 17.33 6.76
C ASN A 334 -25.55 16.87 5.38
N GLN A 335 -24.75 15.81 5.34
CA GLN A 335 -24.22 15.33 4.05
C GLN A 335 -25.19 14.40 3.32
N ASN A 336 -26.23 13.89 3.99
CA ASN A 336 -27.22 12.96 3.44
C ASN A 336 -26.57 11.75 2.76
N VAL A 337 -25.48 11.24 3.35
CA VAL A 337 -24.77 10.07 2.82
C VAL A 337 -25.19 8.82 3.58
N GLU A 338 -25.34 7.70 2.88
CA GLU A 338 -25.59 6.42 3.54
C GLU A 338 -24.36 6.00 4.36
N ILE A 339 -24.60 5.59 5.61
CA ILE A 339 -23.54 5.26 6.57
C ILE A 339 -23.59 3.77 6.92
N GLY A 340 -22.43 3.12 6.83
CA GLY A 340 -22.16 1.81 7.40
C GLY A 340 -21.24 1.93 8.60
N VAL A 341 -21.40 1.03 9.55
CA VAL A 341 -20.62 1.00 10.79
C VAL A 341 -20.11 -0.41 11.02
N GLY A 342 -19.07 -0.57 11.83
CA GLY A 342 -18.52 -1.89 12.07
C GLY A 342 -17.27 -1.94 12.93
N PHE A 343 -16.61 -3.09 12.89
CA PHE A 343 -15.33 -3.31 13.56
C PHE A 343 -14.20 -3.50 12.56
N THR A 344 -13.00 -3.08 12.93
CA THR A 344 -11.76 -3.55 12.31
C THR A 344 -10.91 -4.22 13.38
N PHE A 345 -10.28 -5.35 13.04
CA PHE A 345 -9.34 -6.03 13.93
C PHE A 345 -7.89 -5.90 13.45
N ASP A 346 -7.61 -4.93 12.59
CA ASP A 346 -6.25 -4.60 12.20
C ASP A 346 -5.50 -3.96 13.38
N LYS A 347 -4.38 -4.57 13.77
CA LYS A 347 -3.57 -4.14 14.93
C LYS A 347 -2.92 -2.77 14.72
N GLU A 348 -2.78 -2.35 13.47
CA GLU A 348 -2.17 -1.07 13.09
C GLU A 348 -3.21 0.07 12.98
N CYS A 349 -4.49 -0.25 13.17
CA CYS A 349 -5.59 0.67 12.92
C CYS A 349 -6.48 0.79 14.15
N ASN A 350 -6.66 2.01 14.67
CA ASN A 350 -7.55 2.27 15.80
C ASN A 350 -9.01 2.43 15.34
N ALA A 351 -9.20 3.07 14.20
CA ALA A 351 -10.46 3.21 13.48
C ALA A 351 -10.13 3.52 12.01
N LYS A 352 -11.10 3.38 11.12
CA LYS A 352 -10.95 3.68 9.69
C LYS A 352 -12.27 4.04 9.05
N VAL A 353 -12.22 4.93 8.06
CA VAL A 353 -13.30 5.16 7.09
C VAL A 353 -12.90 4.74 5.69
N PHE A 354 -13.84 4.16 4.94
CA PHE A 354 -13.70 3.93 3.50
C PHE A 354 -15.06 3.99 2.80
N ARG A 355 -15.06 3.95 1.46
CA ARG A 355 -16.30 3.90 0.65
C ARG A 355 -16.52 2.50 0.09
N LYS A 356 -17.74 1.99 0.20
CA LYS A 356 -18.20 0.73 -0.40
C LYS A 356 -19.61 0.94 -0.93
N ASP A 357 -19.85 0.68 -2.21
CA ASP A 357 -21.18 0.80 -2.84
C ASP A 357 -21.89 2.15 -2.60
N SER A 358 -21.14 3.26 -2.70
CA SER A 358 -21.60 4.64 -2.38
C SER A 358 -21.85 4.94 -0.90
N LYS A 359 -21.81 3.93 -0.03
CA LYS A 359 -21.90 4.05 1.43
C LYS A 359 -20.55 4.42 2.03
N ARG A 360 -20.54 5.26 3.06
CA ARG A 360 -19.35 5.52 3.89
C ARG A 360 -19.35 4.55 5.06
N VAL A 361 -18.31 3.74 5.16
CA VAL A 361 -18.20 2.70 6.18
C VAL A 361 -17.18 3.13 7.23
N PHE A 362 -17.62 3.22 8.48
CA PHE A 362 -16.82 3.60 9.64
C PHE A 362 -16.59 2.40 10.55
N LEU A 363 -15.34 1.93 10.61
CA LEU A 363 -14.96 0.81 11.46
C LEU A 363 -14.16 1.29 12.67
N ILE A 364 -14.45 0.72 13.84
CA ILE A 364 -13.68 0.95 15.06
C ILE A 364 -12.93 -0.31 15.48
N ASN A 365 -11.69 -0.18 15.97
CA ASN A 365 -10.98 -1.28 16.58
C ASN A 365 -11.29 -1.36 18.08
N PRO A 366 -12.02 -2.41 18.53
CA PRO A 366 -12.37 -2.51 19.95
C PRO A 366 -11.17 -2.79 20.86
N ASN A 367 -10.03 -3.21 20.32
CA ASN A 367 -8.80 -3.37 21.10
C ASN A 367 -8.09 -2.03 21.35
N ALA A 368 -8.29 -1.04 20.47
CA ALA A 368 -7.72 0.30 20.64
C ALA A 368 -8.46 1.11 21.71
N VAL A 369 -9.72 0.76 21.98
CA VAL A 369 -10.53 1.39 23.02
C VAL A 369 -10.34 0.62 24.34
N GLU A 370 -9.25 0.92 25.06
CA GLU A 370 -8.93 0.20 26.29
C GLU A 370 -9.97 0.42 27.38
N SER A 371 -10.42 -0.67 28.02
CA SER A 371 -11.35 -0.63 29.15
C SER A 371 -10.71 -0.22 30.49
N THR A 372 -9.41 0.02 30.53
CA THR A 372 -8.63 0.34 31.74
C THR A 372 -8.87 1.77 32.22
N LYS A 373 -9.28 2.69 31.34
CA LYS A 373 -9.42 4.12 31.63
C LYS A 373 -10.77 4.52 32.26
N GLY A 374 -11.66 3.54 32.50
CA GLY A 374 -13.01 3.78 32.99
C GLY A 374 -13.99 4.28 31.92
N LYS A 375 -15.30 4.21 32.22
CA LYS A 375 -16.38 4.39 31.23
C LYS A 375 -16.36 5.73 30.51
N ILE A 376 -16.13 6.83 31.24
CA ILE A 376 -16.12 8.18 30.68
C ILE A 376 -14.96 8.34 29.71
N ALA A 377 -13.76 7.87 30.09
CA ALA A 377 -12.59 7.96 29.22
C ALA A 377 -12.76 7.11 27.95
N THR A 378 -13.31 5.89 28.06
CA THR A 378 -13.69 5.07 26.90
C THR A 378 -14.67 5.84 25.99
N GLY A 379 -15.67 6.52 26.55
CA GLY A 379 -16.62 7.32 25.77
C GLY A 379 -15.97 8.49 25.03
N ILE A 380 -14.99 9.17 25.66
CA ILE A 380 -14.21 10.24 25.02
C ILE A 380 -13.35 9.68 23.89
N GLU A 381 -12.66 8.56 24.12
CA GLU A 381 -11.77 7.94 23.16
C GLU A 381 -12.52 7.51 21.90
N ILE A 382 -13.69 6.86 22.04
CA ILE A 382 -14.56 6.51 20.91
C ILE A 382 -14.99 7.76 20.14
N PHE A 383 -15.36 8.83 20.85
CA PHE A 383 -15.76 10.09 20.20
C PHE A 383 -14.62 10.73 19.42
N MET A 384 -13.41 10.80 20.01
CA MET A 384 -12.24 11.34 19.33
C MET A 384 -11.91 10.55 18.06
N LEU A 385 -11.95 9.22 18.12
CA LEU A 385 -11.76 8.37 16.95
C LEU A 385 -12.86 8.64 15.90
N ALA A 386 -14.11 8.82 16.32
CA ALA A 386 -15.21 9.09 15.40
C ALA A 386 -15.02 10.44 14.69
N ALA A 387 -14.61 11.47 15.43
CA ALA A 387 -14.31 12.79 14.86
C ALA A 387 -13.13 12.74 13.87
N HIS A 388 -12.09 11.97 14.19
CA HIS A 388 -10.93 11.73 13.33
C HIS A 388 -11.36 11.07 12.01
N GLU A 389 -12.03 9.93 12.08
CA GLU A 389 -12.47 9.18 10.89
C GLU A 389 -13.50 9.95 10.07
N TYR A 390 -14.40 10.67 10.73
CA TYR A 390 -15.37 11.51 10.03
C TYR A 390 -14.69 12.66 9.27
N THR A 391 -13.58 13.19 9.78
CA THR A 391 -12.80 14.22 9.08
C THR A 391 -12.18 13.70 7.77
N HIS A 392 -11.82 12.41 7.73
CA HIS A 392 -11.35 11.74 6.52
C HIS A 392 -12.38 11.69 5.37
N CYS A 393 -13.66 12.02 5.65
CA CYS A 393 -14.66 12.20 4.60
C CYS A 393 -14.39 13.38 3.67
N TRP A 394 -13.61 14.37 4.13
CA TRP A 394 -13.23 15.55 3.34
C TRP A 394 -11.76 15.57 2.94
N TYR A 395 -10.88 15.01 3.77
CA TYR A 395 -9.43 15.11 3.59
C TYR A 395 -8.76 13.75 3.80
N SER A 396 -8.11 13.22 2.77
CA SER A 396 -7.37 11.96 2.85
C SER A 396 -6.04 12.09 3.61
N GLU A 397 -5.50 13.31 3.71
CA GLU A 397 -4.18 13.57 4.29
C GLU A 397 -4.29 14.44 5.55
N HIS A 398 -3.43 14.18 6.55
CA HIS A 398 -3.32 14.95 7.79
C HIS A 398 -2.60 16.29 7.59
N ASN A 399 -3.23 17.20 6.86
CA ASN A 399 -2.75 18.56 6.65
C ASN A 399 -3.47 19.59 7.55
N GLU A 400 -3.17 20.88 7.39
CA GLU A 400 -3.79 21.96 8.19
C GLU A 400 -5.32 22.01 8.02
N LEU A 401 -5.84 21.68 6.83
CA LEU A 401 -7.29 21.64 6.58
C LEU A 401 -7.95 20.47 7.32
N PHE A 402 -7.28 19.31 7.39
CA PHE A 402 -7.70 18.19 8.24
C PHE A 402 -7.79 18.63 9.70
N ALA A 403 -6.71 19.19 10.26
CA ALA A 403 -6.66 19.60 11.66
C ALA A 403 -7.72 20.67 12.00
N SER A 404 -7.93 21.63 11.10
CA SER A 404 -8.97 22.65 11.24
C SER A 404 -10.38 22.03 11.26
N ARG A 405 -10.64 21.07 10.37
CA ARG A 405 -11.94 20.39 10.27
C ARG A 405 -12.19 19.45 11.45
N GLU A 406 -11.19 18.67 11.85
CA GLU A 406 -11.26 17.82 13.05
C GLU A 406 -11.55 18.69 14.29
N GLY A 407 -10.87 19.84 14.42
CA GLY A 407 -11.15 20.81 15.47
C GLY A 407 -12.60 21.33 15.45
N LEU A 408 -13.22 21.48 14.27
CA LEU A 408 -14.64 21.84 14.17
C LEU A 408 -15.56 20.71 14.63
N VAL A 409 -15.28 19.46 14.25
CA VAL A 409 -16.04 18.29 14.72
C VAL A 409 -15.89 18.13 16.24
N LEU A 410 -14.69 18.26 16.78
CA LEU A 410 -14.42 18.18 18.21
C LEU A 410 -15.09 19.31 19.02
N ARG A 411 -15.28 20.50 18.44
CA ARG A 411 -16.04 21.59 19.09
C ARG A 411 -17.50 21.22 19.32
N LEU A 412 -18.09 20.33 18.51
CA LEU A 412 -19.43 19.78 18.79
C LEU A 412 -19.45 19.04 20.13
N MET A 413 -18.35 18.37 20.50
CA MET A 413 -18.19 17.74 21.82
C MET A 413 -18.23 18.77 22.94
N GLY A 414 -17.44 19.84 22.80
CA GLY A 414 -17.32 20.87 23.82
C GLY A 414 -18.62 21.62 24.08
N ARG A 415 -19.46 21.81 23.05
CA ARG A 415 -20.76 22.48 23.16
C ARG A 415 -21.82 21.63 23.87
N GLN A 416 -21.76 20.31 23.71
CA GLN A 416 -22.80 19.38 24.14
C GLN A 416 -22.25 18.27 25.05
N TRP A 417 -21.23 18.56 25.86
CA TRP A 417 -20.53 17.54 26.67
C TRP A 417 -21.46 16.63 27.47
N ASN A 418 -22.48 17.22 28.10
CA ASN A 418 -23.47 16.46 28.88
C ASN A 418 -24.27 15.50 27.99
N ASP A 419 -24.62 15.90 26.77
CA ASP A 419 -25.36 15.06 25.84
C ASP A 419 -24.52 13.87 25.38
N TRP A 420 -23.23 14.07 25.14
CA TRP A 420 -22.30 13.00 24.74
C TRP A 420 -22.05 12.00 25.87
N ASN A 421 -21.86 12.49 27.10
CA ASN A 421 -21.73 11.61 28.27
C ASN A 421 -23.02 10.81 28.51
N ASN A 422 -24.18 11.46 28.38
CA ASN A 422 -25.47 10.78 28.47
C ASN A 422 -25.68 9.77 27.35
N LEU A 423 -25.17 10.05 26.14
CA LEU A 423 -25.26 9.14 24.99
C LEU A 423 -24.53 7.82 25.26
N PHE A 424 -23.36 7.84 25.92
CA PHE A 424 -22.66 6.60 26.27
C PHE A 424 -23.44 5.77 27.28
N ILE A 425 -23.93 6.41 28.34
CA ILE A 425 -24.72 5.75 29.39
C ILE A 425 -26.01 5.17 28.80
N ARG A 426 -26.69 5.95 27.97
CA ARG A 426 -27.91 5.54 27.25
C ARG A 426 -27.63 4.36 26.33
N SER A 427 -26.61 4.43 25.48
CA SER A 427 -26.24 3.35 24.56
C SER A 427 -25.97 2.04 25.30
N LYS A 428 -25.29 2.13 26.46
CA LYS A 428 -25.05 0.97 27.31
C LYS A 428 -26.34 0.38 27.88
N ASN A 429 -27.27 1.23 28.32
CA ASN A 429 -28.55 0.79 28.88
C ASN A 429 -29.44 0.14 27.81
N GLU A 430 -29.48 0.71 26.61
CA GLU A 430 -30.22 0.14 25.46
C GLU A 430 -29.68 -1.25 25.09
N VAL A 431 -28.35 -1.42 25.05
CA VAL A 431 -27.74 -2.74 24.85
C VAL A 431 -28.04 -3.68 26.01
N LEU A 432 -27.98 -3.20 27.25
CA LEU A 432 -28.36 -3.98 28.44
C LEU A 432 -29.79 -4.54 28.34
N GLU A 433 -30.74 -3.69 27.95
CA GLU A 433 -32.15 -4.05 27.76
C GLU A 433 -32.31 -5.05 26.61
N ALA A 434 -31.67 -4.81 25.46
CA ALA A 434 -31.72 -5.71 24.31
C ALA A 434 -31.19 -7.13 24.64
N PHE A 435 -30.15 -7.24 25.48
CA PHE A 435 -29.64 -8.53 25.94
C PHE A 435 -30.53 -9.21 26.98
N ASN A 436 -31.24 -8.46 27.82
CA ASN A 436 -32.12 -9.04 28.83
C ASN A 436 -33.46 -9.52 28.24
N ASN A 437 -33.82 -9.00 27.06
CA ASN A 437 -35.03 -9.38 26.33
C ASN A 437 -34.83 -10.57 25.38
N ARG A 438 -33.59 -11.07 25.24
CA ARG A 438 -33.23 -12.32 24.53
C ARG A 438 -33.14 -13.46 25.54
#